data_AF-A0A931W1R9-F1
#
_entry.id   AF-A0A931W1R9-F1
#
_cell.length_a   1.000
_cell.length_b   1.000
_cell.length_c   1.000
_cell.angle_alpha   90.00
_cell.angle_beta   90.00
_cell.angle_gamma   90.00
#
_symmetry.space_group_name_H-M   'P 1'
#
loop_
_entity.id
_entity.type
_entity.pdbx_description
1 polymer ?
#
loop_
_entity_poly.entity_id
_entity_poly.type
_entity_poly.pdbx_seq_one_letter_code
_entity_poly.pdbx_strand_id
1 'polypeptide(L)'
;MLKTVKDVTERLIEYYNPDRIILYGSHGTKKSRRDSDVDLFIIKDTDKQPIERRIEVEKLLSDRSLPLDILVYTPQEVRLLFSMGCPLVEEVMENGRLLYMRKVTNIWIKDAEDELDSAIILYEHGKYRGSCYHSQQCVEKGLKALILEKGKRPGKIHDLVELLNKITKMGWDTGLSVDDAVFLNSIYKGRYPTEEGLLPHGEPSYEDAGRAVSAAKAVIREIKKIFFRAQ
;
A
#
# COMPACT_ATOMS: atom_id res chain seq x y z
N MET A 1 29.71 -3.73 -4.88
CA MET A 1 29.77 -4.74 -3.82
C MET A 1 28.59 -4.53 -2.88
N LEU A 2 27.63 -5.46 -2.90
CA LEU A 2 26.43 -5.41 -2.06
C LEU A 2 26.75 -5.95 -0.67
N LYS A 3 26.55 -5.16 0.39
CA LYS A 3 26.94 -5.53 1.77
C LYS A 3 25.77 -5.77 2.68
N THR A 4 24.61 -5.21 2.35
CA THR A 4 23.40 -5.28 3.18
C THR A 4 22.22 -5.83 2.39
N VAL A 5 21.21 -6.34 3.12
CA VAL A 5 19.91 -6.72 2.54
C VAL A 5 19.25 -5.55 1.82
N LYS A 6 19.47 -4.32 2.29
CA LYS A 6 18.96 -3.11 1.65
C LYS A 6 19.59 -2.92 0.27
N ASP A 7 20.90 -3.03 0.14
CA ASP A 7 21.60 -2.89 -1.14
C ASP A 7 21.12 -3.94 -2.16
N VAL A 8 20.94 -5.19 -1.70
CA VAL A 8 20.39 -6.28 -2.51
C VAL A 8 18.98 -5.97 -2.98
N THR A 9 18.12 -5.51 -2.06
CA THR A 9 16.73 -5.16 -2.37
C THR A 9 16.66 -4.05 -3.42
N GLU A 10 17.43 -2.97 -3.24
CA GLU A 10 17.46 -1.84 -4.16
C GLU A 10 17.91 -2.26 -5.57
N ARG A 11 18.96 -3.10 -5.66
CA ARG A 11 19.41 -3.61 -6.97
C ARG A 11 18.37 -4.50 -7.64
N LEU A 12 17.70 -5.37 -6.88
CA LEU A 12 16.65 -6.22 -7.44
C LEU A 12 15.48 -5.38 -7.97
N ILE A 13 15.09 -4.33 -7.24
CA ILE A 13 14.06 -3.39 -7.70
C ILE A 13 14.48 -2.75 -9.03
N GLU A 14 15.71 -2.23 -9.11
CA GLU A 14 16.18 -1.46 -10.25
C GLU A 14 16.38 -2.31 -11.52
N TYR A 15 17.00 -3.50 -11.39
CA TYR A 15 17.46 -4.27 -12.55
C TYR A 15 16.67 -5.57 -12.78
N TYR A 16 15.98 -6.10 -11.77
CA TYR A 16 15.18 -7.33 -11.90
C TYR A 16 13.68 -7.07 -11.96
N ASN A 17 13.20 -5.92 -11.48
CA ASN A 17 11.79 -5.52 -11.49
C ASN A 17 10.83 -6.64 -10.97
N PRO A 18 11.02 -7.12 -9.73
CA PRO A 18 10.14 -8.12 -9.11
C PRO A 18 8.78 -7.51 -8.75
N ASP A 19 7.79 -8.35 -8.47
CA ASP A 19 6.51 -7.93 -7.91
C ASP A 19 6.52 -7.86 -6.39
N ARG A 20 7.23 -8.77 -5.71
CA ARG A 20 7.46 -8.71 -4.25
C ARG A 20 8.83 -9.26 -3.90
N ILE A 21 9.42 -8.74 -2.82
CA ILE A 21 10.59 -9.32 -2.17
C ILE A 21 10.24 -9.46 -0.68
N ILE A 22 10.30 -10.68 -0.18
CA ILE A 22 9.98 -11.03 1.21
C ILE A 22 11.22 -11.68 1.82
N LEU A 23 11.63 -11.17 2.98
CA LEU A 23 12.64 -11.81 3.81
C LEU A 23 11.93 -12.81 4.72
N TYR A 24 12.36 -14.07 4.74
CA TYR A 24 11.76 -15.10 5.61
C TYR A 24 12.85 -15.88 6.35
N GLY A 25 12.47 -16.96 7.05
CA GLY A 25 13.40 -17.78 7.81
C GLY A 25 13.96 -17.07 9.05
N SER A 26 15.17 -17.46 9.46
CA SER A 26 15.76 -17.08 10.77
C SER A 26 15.91 -15.56 10.99
N HIS A 27 15.93 -14.75 9.93
CA HIS A 27 15.99 -13.28 10.00
C HIS A 27 14.61 -12.58 10.06
N GLY A 28 13.50 -13.33 10.01
CA GLY A 28 12.14 -12.81 10.16
C GLY A 28 11.78 -12.37 11.58
N THR A 29 12.56 -12.82 12.59
CA THR A 29 12.37 -12.46 14.01
C THR A 29 13.59 -11.69 14.54
N LYS A 30 13.39 -10.77 15.50
CA LYS A 30 14.38 -9.78 16.01
C LYS A 30 15.69 -10.33 16.63
N LYS A 31 15.97 -11.64 16.53
CA LYS A 31 17.17 -12.29 17.05
C LYS A 31 17.73 -13.25 16.00
N SER A 32 18.69 -12.83 15.19
CA SER A 32 19.51 -13.80 14.43
C SER A 32 20.98 -13.38 14.34
N ARG A 33 21.83 -14.42 14.30
CA ARG A 33 23.30 -14.38 14.39
C ARG A 33 23.91 -13.86 13.09
N ARG A 34 25.15 -13.38 13.16
CA ARG A 34 25.92 -12.75 12.06
C ARG A 34 26.30 -13.67 10.88
N ASP A 35 25.92 -14.95 10.91
CA ASP A 35 26.51 -16.02 10.09
C ASP A 35 25.47 -16.90 9.36
N SER A 36 24.18 -16.58 9.45
CA SER A 36 23.13 -17.33 8.76
C SER A 36 22.84 -16.76 7.37
N ASP A 37 22.53 -17.64 6.42
CA ASP A 37 22.05 -17.30 5.08
C ASP A 37 20.81 -16.39 5.18
N VAL A 38 20.73 -15.38 4.31
CA VAL A 38 19.58 -14.48 4.21
C VAL A 38 18.61 -15.07 3.19
N ASP A 39 17.44 -15.51 3.65
CA ASP A 39 16.42 -16.15 2.80
C ASP A 39 15.52 -15.11 2.13
N LEU A 40 15.59 -15.03 0.80
CA LEU A 40 14.77 -14.11 -0.02
C LEU A 40 13.76 -14.88 -0.86
N PHE A 41 12.49 -14.61 -0.61
CA PHE A 41 11.37 -15.08 -1.42
C PHE A 41 10.93 -13.94 -2.35
N ILE A 42 11.20 -14.10 -3.64
CA ILE A 42 10.92 -13.11 -4.68
C ILE A 42 9.72 -13.59 -5.50
N ILE A 43 8.72 -12.74 -5.62
CA ILE A 43 7.58 -12.98 -6.53
C ILE A 43 7.78 -12.12 -7.77
N LYS A 44 7.68 -12.70 -8.96
CA LYS A 44 7.75 -11.97 -10.23
C LYS A 44 6.91 -12.69 -11.30
N ASP A 45 6.02 -11.96 -11.94
CA ASP A 45 5.29 -12.43 -13.12
C ASP A 45 6.26 -12.55 -14.31
N THR A 46 6.47 -13.78 -14.79
CA THR A 46 7.40 -14.11 -15.88
C THR A 46 7.12 -15.50 -16.44
N ASP A 47 7.33 -15.66 -17.75
CA ASP A 47 7.19 -16.94 -18.45
C ASP A 47 8.47 -17.80 -18.40
N LYS A 48 9.53 -17.32 -17.73
CA LYS A 48 10.82 -18.03 -17.62
C LYS A 48 10.71 -19.28 -16.74
N GLN A 49 11.55 -20.28 -16.98
CA GLN A 49 11.62 -21.46 -16.13
C GLN A 49 12.25 -21.14 -14.76
N PRO A 50 11.93 -21.89 -13.68
CA PRO A 50 12.45 -21.62 -12.34
C PRO A 50 13.98 -21.46 -12.26
N ILE A 51 14.72 -22.29 -13.00
CA ILE A 51 16.19 -22.25 -13.01
C ILE A 51 16.72 -20.96 -13.66
N GLU A 52 16.08 -20.47 -14.71
CA GLU A 52 16.49 -19.24 -15.41
C GLU A 52 16.28 -18.02 -14.52
N ARG A 53 15.15 -17.96 -13.81
CA ARG A 53 14.84 -16.91 -12.82
C ARG A 53 15.91 -16.85 -11.74
N ARG A 54 16.31 -18.01 -11.20
CA ARG A 54 17.37 -18.09 -10.19
C ARG A 54 18.71 -17.61 -10.75
N ILE A 55 19.10 -18.08 -11.94
CA ILE A 55 20.36 -17.67 -12.59
C ILE A 55 20.42 -16.16 -12.82
N GLU A 56 19.33 -15.53 -13.22
CA GLU A 56 19.28 -14.08 -13.43
C GLU A 56 19.51 -13.30 -12.14
N VAL A 57 18.83 -13.69 -11.06
CA VAL A 57 19.02 -13.05 -9.77
C VAL A 57 20.43 -13.29 -9.25
N GLU A 58 20.95 -14.51 -9.35
CA GLU A 58 22.31 -14.86 -8.92
C GLU A 58 23.38 -14.04 -9.67
N LYS A 59 23.25 -13.89 -10.99
CA LYS A 59 24.14 -13.07 -11.82
C LYS A 59 24.07 -11.60 -11.43
N LEU A 60 22.87 -11.07 -11.19
CA LEU A 60 22.69 -9.66 -10.80
C LEU A 60 23.33 -9.33 -9.44
N LEU A 61 23.40 -10.33 -8.56
CA LEU A 61 23.92 -10.21 -7.21
C LEU A 61 25.31 -10.85 -7.06
N SER A 62 26.08 -10.99 -8.14
CA SER A 62 27.36 -11.72 -8.12
C SER A 62 28.47 -11.02 -7.33
N ASP A 63 28.37 -9.70 -7.10
CA ASP A 63 29.33 -8.90 -6.32
C ASP A 63 28.92 -8.73 -4.84
N ARG A 64 28.01 -9.58 -4.35
CA ARG A 64 27.53 -9.55 -2.96
C ARG A 64 28.56 -10.15 -1.99
N SER A 65 28.60 -9.62 -0.76
CA SER A 65 29.43 -10.13 0.33
C SER A 65 28.62 -10.85 1.42
N LEU A 66 27.33 -11.11 1.19
CA LEU A 66 26.42 -11.76 2.12
C LEU A 66 25.90 -13.06 1.49
N PRO A 67 25.80 -14.15 2.28
CA PRO A 67 25.19 -15.37 1.80
C PRO A 67 23.68 -15.17 1.66
N LEU A 68 23.12 -15.57 0.52
CA LEU A 68 21.69 -15.46 0.21
C LEU A 68 21.18 -16.82 -0.25
N ASP A 69 20.04 -17.25 0.25
CA ASP A 69 19.21 -18.26 -0.41
C ASP A 69 18.06 -17.55 -1.13
N ILE A 70 17.84 -17.87 -2.41
CA ILE A 70 16.99 -17.09 -3.30
C ILE A 70 15.99 -18.02 -3.96
N LEU A 71 14.73 -17.83 -3.61
CA LEU A 71 13.60 -18.48 -4.25
C LEU A 71 12.82 -17.47 -5.09
N VAL A 72 12.59 -17.80 -6.36
CA VAL A 72 11.82 -16.95 -7.27
C VAL A 72 10.62 -17.68 -7.81
N TYR A 73 9.43 -17.21 -7.43
CA TYR A 73 8.15 -17.78 -7.86
C TYR A 73 7.32 -16.78 -8.68
N THR A 74 6.46 -17.30 -9.54
CA THR A 74 5.39 -16.51 -10.16
C THR A 74 4.22 -16.35 -9.20
N PRO A 75 3.38 -15.32 -9.36
CA PRO A 75 2.14 -15.19 -8.60
C PRO A 75 1.23 -16.44 -8.70
N GLN A 76 1.24 -17.12 -9.83
CA GLN A 76 0.45 -18.31 -10.14
C GLN A 76 0.95 -19.50 -9.34
N GLU A 77 2.26 -19.76 -9.33
CA GLU A 77 2.88 -20.82 -8.53
C GLU A 77 2.64 -20.60 -7.03
N VAL A 78 2.77 -19.36 -6.55
CA VAL A 78 2.51 -19.01 -5.15
C VAL A 78 1.06 -19.34 -4.76
N ARG A 79 0.09 -18.94 -5.59
CA ARG A 79 -1.33 -19.23 -5.33
C ARG A 79 -1.59 -20.73 -5.30
N LEU A 80 -1.03 -21.48 -6.25
CA LEU A 80 -1.18 -22.92 -6.32
C LEU A 80 -0.61 -23.60 -5.07
N LEU A 81 0.65 -23.30 -4.73
CA LEU A 81 1.34 -23.89 -3.58
C LEU A 81 0.67 -23.52 -2.26
N PHE A 82 0.21 -22.28 -2.10
CA PHE A 82 -0.56 -21.87 -0.93
C PHE A 82 -1.87 -22.65 -0.82
N SER A 83 -2.61 -22.82 -1.93
CA SER A 83 -3.86 -23.60 -1.92
C SER A 83 -3.67 -25.08 -1.57
N MET A 84 -2.46 -25.60 -1.76
CA MET A 84 -2.08 -26.98 -1.44
C MET A 84 -1.52 -27.13 -0.01
N GLY A 85 -1.43 -26.05 0.76
CA GLY A 85 -0.83 -26.08 2.11
C GLY A 85 0.67 -26.32 2.09
N CYS A 86 1.39 -25.78 1.09
CA CYS A 86 2.84 -25.89 1.02
C CYS A 86 3.49 -25.18 2.23
N PRO A 87 4.19 -25.89 3.15
CA PRO A 87 4.65 -25.31 4.41
C PRO A 87 5.55 -24.08 4.24
N LEU A 88 6.43 -24.11 3.23
CA LEU A 88 7.30 -22.97 2.92
C LEU A 88 6.50 -21.72 2.53
N VAL A 89 5.47 -21.86 1.70
CA VAL A 89 4.67 -20.72 1.24
C VAL A 89 3.80 -20.21 2.38
N GLU A 90 3.25 -21.08 3.21
CA GLU A 90 2.55 -20.68 4.44
C GLU A 90 3.48 -19.90 5.38
N GLU A 91 4.68 -20.40 5.66
CA GLU A 91 5.67 -19.70 6.51
C GLU A 91 6.02 -18.31 5.96
N VAL A 92 6.29 -18.20 4.66
CA VAL A 92 6.61 -16.92 4.01
C VAL A 92 5.43 -15.95 4.11
N MET A 93 4.19 -16.41 3.98
CA MET A 93 3.01 -15.55 4.05
C MET A 93 2.66 -15.14 5.49
N GLU A 94 2.88 -16.01 6.47
CA GLU A 94 2.57 -15.75 7.88
C GLU A 94 3.66 -14.96 8.60
N ASN A 95 4.93 -15.34 8.39
CA ASN A 95 6.07 -14.85 9.17
C ASN A 95 7.05 -14.00 8.35
N GLY A 96 6.88 -13.94 7.03
CA GLY A 96 7.75 -13.19 6.15
C GLY A 96 7.67 -11.68 6.37
N ARG A 97 8.84 -11.02 6.38
CA ARG A 97 8.97 -9.57 6.40
C ARG A 97 9.03 -9.04 4.97
N LEU A 98 7.97 -8.34 4.55
CA LEU A 98 7.93 -7.67 3.24
C LEU A 98 9.02 -6.58 3.15
N LEU A 99 9.99 -6.78 2.24
CA LEU A 99 11.03 -5.81 1.93
C LEU A 99 10.60 -4.86 0.83
N TYR A 100 9.93 -5.38 -0.20
CA TYR A 100 9.45 -4.64 -1.36
C TYR A 100 8.17 -5.25 -1.91
N MET A 101 7.32 -4.40 -2.48
CA MET A 101 6.20 -4.83 -3.31
C MET A 101 5.97 -3.80 -4.40
N ARG A 102 5.93 -4.28 -5.65
CA ARG A 102 5.59 -3.49 -6.83
C ARG A 102 4.12 -3.15 -6.78
N LYS A 103 3.79 -1.91 -7.11
CA LYS A 103 2.40 -1.40 -7.17
C LYS A 103 1.63 -1.56 -5.84
N VAL A 104 2.29 -1.46 -4.67
CA VAL A 104 1.56 -1.23 -3.40
C VAL A 104 0.63 -0.03 -3.55
N THR A 105 1.10 1.01 -4.25
CA THR A 105 0.28 2.14 -4.67
C THR A 105 -1.05 1.71 -5.28
N ASN A 106 -1.08 0.76 -6.22
CA ASN A 106 -2.32 0.33 -6.87
C ASN A 106 -3.28 -0.39 -5.92
N ILE A 107 -2.77 -1.13 -4.94
CA ILE A 107 -3.61 -1.75 -3.91
C ILE A 107 -4.26 -0.67 -3.07
N TRP A 108 -3.48 0.33 -2.63
CA TRP A 108 -4.04 1.45 -1.87
C TRP A 108 -5.02 2.29 -2.67
N ILE A 109 -4.79 2.46 -3.98
CA ILE A 109 -5.74 3.12 -4.88
C ILE A 109 -7.02 2.29 -4.98
N LYS A 110 -6.92 0.98 -5.19
CA LYS A 110 -8.08 0.10 -5.26
C LYS A 110 -8.87 0.11 -3.94
N ASP A 111 -8.18 -0.01 -2.81
CA ASP A 111 -8.82 0.07 -1.49
C ASP A 111 -9.49 1.44 -1.28
N ALA A 112 -8.96 2.53 -1.85
CA ALA A 112 -9.61 3.84 -1.81
C ALA A 112 -10.84 3.92 -2.73
N GLU A 113 -10.82 3.24 -3.88
CA GLU A 113 -11.97 3.11 -4.77
C GLU A 113 -13.10 2.33 -4.11
N ASP A 114 -12.80 1.21 -3.45
CA ASP A 114 -13.80 0.40 -2.72
C ASP A 114 -14.45 1.21 -1.58
N GLU A 115 -13.69 2.10 -0.91
CA GLU A 115 -14.24 3.05 0.06
C GLU A 115 -15.16 4.09 -0.59
N LEU A 116 -14.79 4.60 -1.78
CA LEU A 116 -15.63 5.55 -2.51
C LEU A 116 -16.97 4.90 -2.92
N ASP A 117 -16.93 3.67 -3.43
CA ASP A 117 -18.14 2.93 -3.82
C ASP A 117 -19.04 2.71 -2.60
N SER A 118 -18.45 2.32 -1.46
CA SER A 118 -19.18 2.20 -0.19
C SER A 118 -19.81 3.54 0.24
N ALA A 119 -19.07 4.64 0.12
CA ALA A 119 -19.58 5.97 0.45
C ALA A 119 -20.79 6.36 -0.43
N ILE A 120 -20.71 6.11 -1.74
CA ILE A 120 -21.79 6.40 -2.70
C ILE A 120 -23.04 5.58 -2.38
N ILE A 121 -22.89 4.27 -2.16
CA ILE A 121 -24.03 3.39 -1.83
C ILE A 121 -24.72 3.86 -0.55
N LEU A 122 -23.95 4.18 0.49
CA LEU A 122 -24.50 4.65 1.77
C LEU A 122 -25.17 6.02 1.65
N TYR A 123 -24.62 6.91 0.83
CA TYR A 123 -25.22 8.21 0.53
C TYR A 123 -26.60 8.05 -0.11
N GLU A 124 -26.70 7.23 -1.15
CA GLU A 124 -27.94 6.99 -1.90
C GLU A 124 -29.04 6.36 -1.03
N HIS A 125 -28.67 5.65 0.04
CA HIS A 125 -29.60 4.99 0.96
C HIS A 125 -29.83 5.76 2.27
N GLY A 126 -29.45 7.04 2.33
CA GLY A 126 -29.71 7.89 3.49
C GLY A 126 -28.86 7.57 4.72
N LYS A 127 -27.77 6.82 4.56
CA LYS A 127 -26.83 6.43 5.64
C LYS A 127 -25.67 7.42 5.70
N TYR A 128 -25.97 8.70 5.94
CA TYR A 128 -25.03 9.82 5.84
C TYR A 128 -23.81 9.69 6.75
N ARG A 129 -24.00 9.21 7.99
CA ARG A 129 -22.88 8.93 8.91
C ARG A 129 -21.85 7.97 8.30
N GLY A 130 -22.32 6.87 7.73
CA GLY A 130 -21.48 5.89 7.05
C GLY A 130 -20.86 6.47 5.77
N SER A 131 -21.63 7.18 4.97
CA SER A 131 -21.15 7.86 3.76
C SER A 131 -19.97 8.81 4.05
N CYS A 132 -20.10 9.65 5.08
CA CYS A 132 -19.04 10.56 5.52
C CYS A 132 -17.78 9.81 5.96
N TYR A 133 -17.94 8.74 6.75
CA TYR A 133 -16.83 7.91 7.21
C TYR A 133 -16.05 7.30 6.05
N HIS A 134 -16.74 6.63 5.12
CA HIS A 134 -16.10 5.99 3.97
C HIS A 134 -15.49 7.02 3.01
N SER A 135 -16.08 8.21 2.87
CA SER A 135 -15.48 9.31 2.12
C SER A 135 -14.15 9.77 2.71
N GLN A 136 -14.07 9.89 4.04
CA GLN A 136 -12.83 10.24 4.74
C GLN A 136 -11.78 9.14 4.56
N GLN A 137 -12.15 7.86 4.68
CA GLN A 137 -11.24 6.72 4.47
C GLN A 137 -10.73 6.63 3.02
N CYS A 138 -11.59 6.86 2.04
CA CYS A 138 -11.22 6.97 0.63
C CYS A 138 -10.12 8.03 0.44
N VAL A 139 -10.34 9.25 0.94
CA VAL A 139 -9.35 10.34 0.83
C VAL A 139 -8.05 9.97 1.55
N GLU A 140 -8.12 9.44 2.77
CA GLU A 140 -6.93 9.03 3.53
C GLU A 140 -6.08 8.00 2.78
N LYS A 141 -6.72 6.94 2.27
CA LYS A 141 -6.05 5.86 1.53
C LYS A 141 -5.47 6.38 0.21
N GLY A 142 -6.21 7.20 -0.53
CA GLY A 142 -5.74 7.82 -1.78
C GLY A 142 -4.51 8.69 -1.57
N LEU A 143 -4.50 9.56 -0.55
CA LEU A 143 -3.33 10.37 -0.21
C LEU A 143 -2.13 9.50 0.20
N LYS A 144 -2.35 8.45 0.99
CA LYS A 144 -1.28 7.51 1.38
C LYS A 144 -0.71 6.73 0.18
N ALA A 145 -1.53 6.41 -0.82
CA ALA A 145 -1.05 5.84 -2.08
C ALA A 145 -0.05 6.76 -2.77
N LEU A 146 -0.32 8.07 -2.85
CA LEU A 146 0.61 9.03 -3.45
C LEU A 146 1.92 9.20 -2.68
N ILE A 147 1.92 8.99 -1.36
CA ILE A 147 3.15 8.94 -0.54
C ILE A 147 3.98 7.71 -0.93
N LEU A 148 3.32 6.55 -1.07
CA LEU A 148 3.94 5.29 -1.47
C LEU A 148 4.59 5.41 -2.86
N GLU A 149 3.92 6.07 -3.78
CA GLU A 149 4.44 6.24 -5.15
C GLU A 149 5.75 7.02 -5.19
N LYS A 150 5.96 7.96 -4.28
CA LYS A 150 7.24 8.68 -4.13
C LYS A 150 8.29 7.85 -3.38
N GLY A 151 8.09 6.55 -3.20
CA GLY A 151 8.99 5.63 -2.50
C GLY A 151 9.03 5.82 -0.98
N LYS A 152 8.05 6.53 -0.39
CA LYS A 152 8.00 6.79 1.05
C LYS A 152 6.96 5.92 1.73
N ARG A 153 7.24 5.45 2.95
CA ARG A 153 6.25 4.72 3.75
C ARG A 153 5.27 5.72 4.39
N PRO A 154 3.94 5.51 4.26
CA PRO A 154 2.97 6.34 4.96
C PRO A 154 3.06 6.04 6.46
N GLY A 155 3.27 7.09 7.26
CA GLY A 155 3.25 6.98 8.72
C GLY A 155 1.84 6.69 9.25
N LYS A 156 1.72 6.48 10.57
CA LYS A 156 0.42 6.42 11.27
C LYS A 156 -0.19 7.82 11.40
N ILE A 157 -0.50 8.44 10.26
CA ILE A 157 -1.11 9.76 10.17
C ILE A 157 -2.53 9.55 9.67
N HIS A 158 -3.49 10.06 10.43
CA HIS A 158 -4.91 10.07 10.05
C HIS A 158 -5.42 11.48 9.75
N ASP A 159 -4.59 12.50 10.02
CA ASP A 159 -4.90 13.89 9.72
C ASP A 159 -4.73 14.15 8.22
N LEU A 160 -5.84 14.42 7.53
CA LEU A 160 -5.88 14.68 6.10
C LEU A 160 -5.20 15.98 5.70
N VAL A 161 -5.18 17.00 6.56
CA VAL A 161 -4.48 18.27 6.30
C VAL A 161 -2.97 18.03 6.34
N GLU A 162 -2.48 17.25 7.30
CA GLU A 162 -1.07 16.85 7.35
C GLU A 162 -0.68 16.03 6.11
N LEU A 163 -1.52 15.06 5.71
CA LEU A 163 -1.31 14.25 4.50
C LEU A 163 -1.31 15.12 3.24
N LEU A 164 -2.30 16.01 3.07
CA LEU A 164 -2.42 16.91 1.92
C LEU A 164 -1.21 17.83 1.79
N ASN A 165 -0.74 18.41 2.90
CA ASN A 165 0.47 19.24 2.93
C ASN A 165 1.71 18.45 2.49
N LYS A 166 1.85 17.18 2.92
CA LYS A 166 2.95 16.32 2.49
C LYS A 166 2.88 16.01 1.00
N ILE A 167 1.71 15.67 0.50
CA ILE A 167 1.47 15.36 -0.91
C ILE A 167 1.73 16.57 -1.82
N THR A 168 1.25 17.75 -1.42
CA THR A 168 1.51 19.01 -2.14
C THR A 168 3.00 19.34 -2.20
N LYS A 169 3.73 19.17 -1.09
CA LYS A 169 5.20 19.32 -1.05
C LYS A 169 5.95 18.33 -1.94
N MET A 170 5.32 17.20 -2.29
CA MET A 170 5.87 16.21 -3.22
C MET A 170 5.53 16.51 -4.70
N GLY A 171 4.83 17.62 -4.97
CA GLY A 171 4.46 18.07 -6.31
C GLY A 171 3.20 17.41 -6.87
N TRP A 172 2.38 16.80 -6.02
CA TRP A 172 1.12 16.20 -6.42
C TRP A 172 -0.03 17.18 -6.20
N ASP A 173 -0.91 17.29 -7.20
CA ASP A 173 -2.22 17.93 -7.08
C ASP A 173 -3.30 16.84 -7.02
N THR A 174 -4.18 16.94 -6.03
CA THR A 174 -5.25 15.96 -5.77
C THR A 174 -6.64 16.53 -5.97
N GLY A 175 -6.75 17.83 -6.27
CA GLY A 175 -8.03 18.53 -6.33
C GLY A 175 -8.76 18.65 -4.98
N LEU A 176 -8.17 18.15 -3.88
CA LEU A 176 -8.73 18.29 -2.53
C LEU A 176 -8.39 19.68 -1.96
N SER A 177 -9.41 20.44 -1.56
CA SER A 177 -9.20 21.71 -0.87
C SER A 177 -8.80 21.49 0.59
N VAL A 178 -8.11 22.47 1.18
CA VAL A 178 -7.78 22.45 2.62
C VAL A 178 -9.06 22.44 3.46
N ASP A 179 -10.09 23.18 3.05
CA ASP A 179 -11.37 23.25 3.75
C ASP A 179 -12.11 21.92 3.76
N ASP A 180 -12.05 21.15 2.66
CA ASP A 180 -12.61 19.80 2.60
C ASP A 180 -11.80 18.81 3.43
N ALA A 181 -10.47 18.94 3.47
CA ALA A 181 -9.63 18.13 4.34
C ALA A 181 -9.93 18.39 5.83
N VAL A 182 -10.14 19.66 6.23
CA VAL A 182 -10.55 20.03 7.59
C VAL A 182 -11.94 19.46 7.92
N PHE A 183 -12.90 19.60 7.01
CA PHE A 183 -14.23 19.03 7.17
C PHE A 183 -14.18 17.50 7.36
N LEU A 184 -13.45 16.78 6.49
CA LEU A 184 -13.29 15.33 6.59
C LEU A 184 -12.53 14.89 7.85
N ASN A 185 -11.58 15.68 8.36
CA ASN A 185 -10.94 15.41 9.65
C ASN A 185 -11.91 15.48 10.82
N SER A 186 -12.91 16.36 10.77
CA SER A 186 -13.93 16.46 11.83
C SER A 186 -14.76 15.17 11.94
N ILE A 187 -15.05 14.53 10.80
CA ILE A 187 -15.74 13.23 10.70
C ILE A 187 -14.98 12.11 11.43
N TYR A 188 -13.64 12.08 11.31
CA TYR A 188 -12.82 11.05 11.94
C TYR A 188 -12.80 11.15 13.48
N LYS A 189 -12.90 12.38 14.02
CA LYS A 189 -12.86 12.64 15.46
C LYS A 189 -14.18 12.25 16.15
N GLY A 190 -15.33 12.61 15.56
CA GLY A 190 -16.68 12.32 16.08
C GLY A 190 -17.12 10.84 16.05
N ARG A 191 -16.18 9.88 16.00
CA ARG A 191 -16.48 8.44 15.96
C ARG A 191 -16.72 7.84 17.34
N TYR A 192 -16.34 8.52 18.42
CA TYR A 192 -16.49 8.01 19.78
C TYR A 192 -17.79 8.49 20.42
N PRO A 193 -18.54 7.63 21.14
CA PRO A 193 -19.84 7.98 21.75
C PRO A 193 -19.79 9.11 22.78
N THR A 194 -18.59 9.47 23.25
CA THR A 194 -18.35 10.57 24.20
C THR A 194 -18.27 11.94 23.53
N GLU A 195 -18.23 11.98 22.19
CA GLU A 195 -18.31 13.19 21.38
C GLU A 195 -19.69 13.16 20.70
N GLU A 196 -20.59 14.11 21.01
CA GLU A 196 -21.94 14.13 20.41
C GLU A 196 -21.85 14.29 18.88
N GLY A 197 -22.19 13.23 18.15
CA GLY A 197 -22.30 13.24 16.69
C GLY A 197 -20.98 13.12 15.92
N LEU A 198 -21.07 12.73 14.64
CA LEU A 198 -19.90 12.58 13.76
C LEU A 198 -19.27 13.93 13.37
N LEU A 199 -20.03 15.02 13.48
CA LEU A 199 -19.62 16.40 13.16
C LEU A 199 -19.81 17.30 14.40
N PRO A 200 -19.14 18.46 14.46
CA PRO A 200 -19.31 19.42 15.57
C PRO A 200 -20.75 19.88 15.79
N HIS A 201 -21.60 19.78 14.76
CA HIS A 201 -23.03 20.12 14.78
C HIS A 201 -23.96 18.90 14.88
N GLY A 202 -23.43 17.70 15.20
CA GLY A 202 -24.21 16.49 15.41
C GLY A 202 -24.10 15.46 14.28
N GLU A 203 -25.22 14.84 13.92
CA GLU A 203 -25.27 13.85 12.84
C GLU A 203 -25.14 14.51 11.45
N PRO A 204 -24.38 13.91 10.51
CA PRO A 204 -24.23 14.47 9.18
C PRO A 204 -25.56 14.56 8.42
N SER A 205 -25.77 15.71 7.78
CA SER A 205 -26.88 15.93 6.86
C SER A 205 -26.63 15.29 5.48
N TYR A 206 -27.66 15.30 4.63
CA TYR A 206 -27.52 14.97 3.21
C TYR A 206 -26.48 15.86 2.51
N GLU A 207 -26.42 17.15 2.85
CA GLU A 207 -25.45 18.08 2.27
C GLU A 207 -24.02 17.78 2.73
N ASP A 208 -23.84 17.48 4.02
CA ASP A 208 -22.55 17.07 4.58
C ASP A 208 -22.02 15.80 3.89
N ALA A 209 -22.88 14.79 3.74
CA ALA A 209 -22.52 13.56 3.05
C ALA A 209 -22.24 13.77 1.56
N GLY A 210 -23.03 14.62 0.89
CA GLY A 210 -22.81 14.99 -0.52
C GLY A 210 -21.48 15.71 -0.73
N ARG A 211 -21.12 16.61 0.19
CA ARG A 211 -19.81 17.28 0.20
C ARG A 211 -18.68 16.27 0.39
N ALA A 212 -18.80 15.35 1.36
CA ALA A 212 -17.81 14.33 1.63
C ALA A 212 -17.55 13.42 0.41
N VAL A 213 -18.63 12.92 -0.22
CA VAL A 213 -18.57 12.09 -1.43
C VAL A 213 -17.94 12.86 -2.60
N SER A 214 -18.27 14.15 -2.75
CA SER A 214 -17.71 14.98 -3.82
C SER A 214 -16.21 15.17 -3.68
N ALA A 215 -15.72 15.42 -2.46
CA ALA A 215 -14.29 15.50 -2.17
C ALA A 215 -13.57 14.16 -2.46
N ALA A 216 -14.16 13.03 -2.04
CA ALA A 216 -13.63 11.70 -2.32
C ALA A 216 -13.56 11.41 -3.84
N LYS A 217 -14.63 11.72 -4.60
CA LYS A 217 -14.65 11.60 -6.06
C LYS A 217 -13.57 12.44 -6.74
N ALA A 218 -13.36 13.68 -6.27
CA ALA A 218 -12.33 14.55 -6.82
C ALA A 218 -10.93 13.95 -6.66
N VAL A 219 -10.60 13.47 -5.45
CA VAL A 219 -9.32 12.82 -5.17
C VAL A 219 -9.09 11.59 -6.04
N ILE A 220 -10.06 10.67 -6.11
CA ILE A 220 -9.94 9.46 -6.95
C ILE A 220 -9.78 9.82 -8.42
N ARG A 221 -10.50 10.83 -8.91
CA ARG A 221 -10.37 11.28 -10.30
C ARG A 221 -8.97 11.80 -10.60
N GLU A 222 -8.39 12.63 -9.73
CA GLU A 222 -7.03 13.15 -9.95
C GLU A 222 -5.97 12.05 -9.82
N ILE A 223 -6.09 11.15 -8.85
CA ILE A 223 -5.25 9.95 -8.73
C ILE A 223 -5.32 9.14 -10.03
N LYS A 224 -6.53 8.90 -10.57
CA LYS A 224 -6.68 8.16 -11.82
C LYS A 224 -5.98 8.85 -13.00
N LYS A 225 -6.03 10.18 -13.08
CA LYS A 225 -5.30 10.91 -14.13
C LYS A 225 -3.78 10.76 -13.97
N ILE A 226 -3.27 10.80 -12.74
CA ILE A 226 -1.85 10.63 -12.46
C ILE A 226 -1.36 9.25 -12.91
N PHE A 227 -2.12 8.19 -12.62
CA PHE A 227 -1.68 6.81 -12.81
C PHE A 227 -2.11 6.14 -14.12
N PHE A 228 -3.21 6.58 -14.75
CA PHE A 228 -3.81 5.89 -15.88
C PHE A 228 -3.98 6.75 -17.15
N ARG A 229 -3.47 8.00 -17.19
CA ARG A 229 -3.31 8.78 -18.44
C ARG A 229 -1.89 8.74 -19.02
N ALA A 230 -0.98 7.97 -18.44
CA ALA A 230 0.39 7.77 -18.94
C ALA A 230 0.57 6.49 -19.77
N GLN A 231 -0.53 5.90 -20.28
CA GLN A 231 -0.52 4.86 -21.32
C GLN A 231 -1.18 5.38 -22.59
#